data_AF-A0A8T5RGQ9-F1
#
_entry.id   AF-A0A8T5RGQ9-F1
#
_cell.length_a   1.000
_cell.length_b   1.000
_cell.length_c   1.000
_cell.angle_alpha   90.00
_cell.angle_beta   90.00
_cell.angle_gamma   90.00
#
_symmetry.space_group_name_H-M   'P 1'
#
loop_
_entity.id
_entity.type
_entity.pdbx_description
1 polymer ?
#
loop_
_entity_poly.entity_id
_entity_poly.type
_entity_poly.pdbx_seq_one_letter_code
_entity_poly.pdbx_strand_id
1 'polypeptide(L)'
;MSINLREYVFKLKPTEITYLDKDPLKLNKDFIFFHNKIKFRKEITRLQNIFKEYTKIALQASGIRDSYLKEEFSETFYIIVFTTHEVVRKANEIIEPHHYIDLKTGCYYLESTSEYMLLLAKDLAGVKSGVITMEDIFYQTFEDHFAQKNTDNYVKIRSFKLFNCLE
;
A
#
# COMPACT_ATOMS: atom_id res chain seq x y z
N MET A 1 -0.18 -13.17 22.59
CA MET A 1 -0.71 -12.05 21.80
C MET A 1 0.41 -11.59 20.88
N SER A 2 0.22 -11.58 19.56
CA SER A 2 1.24 -11.01 18.67
C SER A 2 1.39 -9.52 18.96
N ILE A 3 2.63 -9.03 19.00
CA ILE A 3 2.89 -7.61 19.13
C ILE A 3 3.07 -7.08 17.72
N ASN A 4 2.22 -6.15 17.29
CA ASN A 4 2.44 -5.47 16.01
C ASN A 4 3.78 -4.72 16.08
N LEU A 5 4.55 -4.76 14.98
CA LEU A 5 5.71 -3.91 14.81
C LEU A 5 5.34 -2.47 15.17
N ARG A 6 6.09 -1.85 16.08
CA ARG A 6 5.72 -0.54 16.65
C ARG A 6 5.98 0.60 15.67
N GLU A 7 7.13 0.56 15.01
CA GLU A 7 7.60 1.58 14.09
C GLU A 7 8.43 0.93 12.97
N TYR A 8 8.32 1.48 11.77
CA TYR A 8 9.10 1.08 10.60
C TYR A 8 10.39 1.89 10.55
N VAL A 9 11.50 1.21 10.25
CA VAL A 9 12.81 1.82 10.07
C VAL A 9 13.05 2.02 8.58
N PHE A 10 13.16 3.27 8.14
CA PHE A 10 13.41 3.60 6.74
C PHE A 10 14.86 4.01 6.51
N LYS A 11 15.45 3.54 5.41
CA LYS A 11 16.80 3.98 4.99
C LYS A 11 16.84 5.48 4.72
N LEU A 12 15.80 5.98 4.06
CA LEU A 12 15.52 7.40 3.89
C LEU A 12 14.25 7.71 4.66
N LYS A 13 14.37 8.56 5.70
CA LYS A 13 13.24 8.93 6.53
C LYS A 13 12.20 9.66 5.67
N PRO A 14 10.91 9.26 5.70
CA PRO A 14 9.88 10.00 4.99
C PRO A 14 9.75 11.41 5.55
N THR A 15 9.26 12.35 4.75
CA THR A 15 8.93 13.71 5.19
C THR A 15 8.04 13.68 6.43
N GLU A 16 7.00 12.84 6.42
CA GLU A 16 6.11 12.64 7.56
C GLU A 16 5.63 11.18 7.62
N ILE A 17 5.54 10.65 8.84
CA ILE A 17 4.83 9.41 9.12
C ILE A 17 4.09 9.53 10.45
N THR A 18 2.81 9.16 10.44
CA THR A 18 1.94 9.11 11.61
C THR A 18 1.38 7.71 11.76
N TYR A 19 1.63 7.08 12.91
CA TYR A 19 1.02 5.80 13.25
C TYR A 19 -0.36 6.01 13.87
N LEU A 20 -1.33 5.24 13.41
CA LEU A 20 -2.71 5.35 13.90
C LEU A 20 -2.98 4.30 14.97
N ASP A 21 -3.69 4.68 16.03
CA ASP A 21 -4.22 3.73 17.02
C ASP A 21 -5.50 3.08 16.46
N LYS A 22 -5.32 2.26 15.43
CA LYS A 22 -6.38 1.55 14.69
C LYS A 22 -5.96 0.09 14.46
N ASP A 23 -6.94 -0.74 14.11
CA ASP A 23 -6.71 -2.14 13.77
C ASP A 23 -5.77 -2.28 12.55
N PRO A 24 -4.78 -3.19 12.61
CA PRO A 24 -3.85 -3.40 11.51
C PRO A 24 -4.55 -4.03 10.30
N LEU A 25 -3.93 -3.88 9.12
CA LEU A 25 -4.30 -4.63 7.93
C LEU A 25 -3.92 -6.09 8.13
N LYS A 26 -4.91 -6.98 8.19
CA LYS A 26 -4.71 -8.43 8.36
C LYS A 26 -4.69 -9.09 6.99
N LEU A 27 -3.51 -9.52 6.57
CA LEU A 27 -3.33 -10.11 5.25
C LEU A 27 -3.98 -11.49 5.16
N ASN A 28 -4.62 -11.75 4.03
CA ASN A 28 -5.20 -13.04 3.69
C ASN A 28 -4.93 -13.37 2.21
N LYS A 29 -5.37 -14.57 1.78
CA LYS A 29 -5.12 -15.08 0.43
C LYS A 29 -5.87 -14.34 -0.69
N ASP A 30 -6.87 -13.53 -0.36
CA ASP A 30 -7.74 -12.83 -1.32
C ASP A 30 -7.23 -11.42 -1.64
N PHE A 31 -6.16 -10.97 -0.97
CA PHE A 31 -5.49 -9.71 -1.29
C PHE A 31 -4.83 -9.77 -2.66
N ILE A 32 -4.98 -8.68 -3.43
CA ILE A 32 -4.25 -8.45 -4.68
C ILE A 32 -3.92 -6.96 -4.81
N PHE A 33 -3.11 -6.60 -5.81
CA PHE A 33 -2.87 -5.21 -6.17
C PHE A 33 -3.89 -4.72 -7.21
N PHE A 34 -4.44 -3.55 -6.99
CA PHE A 34 -5.25 -2.82 -7.95
C PHE A 34 -4.55 -1.54 -8.38
N HIS A 35 -4.70 -1.15 -9.65
CA HIS A 35 -4.07 0.06 -10.18
C HIS A 35 -4.96 0.77 -11.20
N ASN A 36 -4.85 2.10 -11.33
CA ASN A 36 -5.60 2.84 -12.37
C ASN A 36 -4.85 2.98 -13.72
N LYS A 37 -3.53 2.73 -13.78
CA LYS A 37 -2.77 2.76 -15.05
C LYS A 37 -1.97 1.48 -15.27
N ILE A 38 -2.06 0.91 -16.47
CA ILE A 38 -1.41 -0.38 -16.82
C ILE A 38 0.11 -0.36 -16.67
N LYS A 39 0.74 0.80 -16.86
CA LYS A 39 2.20 0.98 -16.74
C LYS A 39 2.74 0.67 -15.34
N PHE A 40 1.90 0.67 -14.30
CA PHE A 40 2.33 0.38 -12.93
C PHE A 40 2.57 -1.10 -12.66
N ARG A 41 2.11 -2.00 -13.55
CA ARG A 41 2.33 -3.45 -13.40
C ARG A 41 3.80 -3.80 -13.19
N LYS A 42 4.73 -3.14 -13.90
CA LYS A 42 6.16 -3.38 -13.75
C LYS A 42 6.67 -3.05 -12.34
N GLU A 43 6.20 -1.96 -11.75
CA GLU A 43 6.60 -1.56 -10.40
C GLU A 43 5.96 -2.50 -9.35
N ILE A 44 4.69 -2.87 -9.55
CA ILE A 44 3.96 -3.81 -8.69
C ILE A 44 4.59 -5.21 -8.68
N THR A 45 5.18 -5.67 -9.79
CA THR A 45 5.86 -6.97 -9.86
C THR A 45 6.88 -7.16 -8.74
N ARG A 46 7.57 -6.09 -8.34
CA ARG A 46 8.55 -6.16 -7.24
C ARG A 46 7.87 -6.48 -5.91
N LEU A 47 6.75 -5.83 -5.61
CA LEU A 47 5.94 -6.11 -4.43
C LEU A 47 5.36 -7.54 -4.46
N GLN A 48 4.88 -8.00 -5.62
CA GLN A 48 4.37 -9.36 -5.79
C GLN A 48 5.45 -10.43 -5.52
N ASN A 49 6.71 -10.15 -5.90
CA ASN A 49 7.82 -11.06 -5.67
C ASN A 49 8.15 -11.21 -4.18
N ILE A 50 8.11 -10.12 -3.40
CA ILE A 50 8.30 -10.17 -1.94
C ILE A 50 7.25 -11.10 -1.32
N PHE A 51 5.98 -10.90 -1.66
CA PHE A 51 4.92 -11.78 -1.16
C PHE A 51 5.12 -13.24 -1.55
N LYS A 52 5.49 -13.51 -2.80
CA LYS A 52 5.78 -14.88 -3.26
C LYS A 52 6.94 -15.50 -2.50
N GLU A 53 7.97 -14.72 -2.18
CA GLU A 53 9.13 -15.20 -1.42
C GLU A 53 8.73 -15.69 -0.02
N TYR A 54 7.93 -14.91 0.70
CA TYR A 54 7.52 -15.20 2.07
C TYR A 54 6.31 -16.12 2.20
N THR A 55 5.27 -15.91 1.39
CA THR A 55 3.98 -16.63 1.52
C THR A 55 3.87 -17.83 0.57
N LYS A 56 4.76 -17.94 -0.43
CA LYS A 56 4.67 -18.89 -1.54
C LYS A 56 3.41 -18.76 -2.40
N ILE A 57 2.62 -17.70 -2.21
CA ILE A 57 1.43 -17.38 -2.99
C ILE A 57 1.78 -16.35 -4.06
N ALA A 58 1.34 -16.59 -5.29
CA ALA A 58 1.46 -15.62 -6.37
C ALA A 58 0.34 -14.57 -6.24
N LEU A 59 0.69 -13.37 -5.78
CA LEU A 59 -0.23 -12.23 -5.81
C LEU A 59 -0.54 -11.81 -7.23
N GLN A 60 -1.76 -11.37 -7.49
CA GLN A 60 -2.18 -10.81 -8.78
C GLN A 60 -2.13 -9.28 -8.77
N ALA A 61 -2.14 -8.69 -9.97
CA ALA A 61 -2.28 -7.26 -10.18
C ALA A 61 -3.34 -6.99 -11.26
N SER A 62 -4.35 -6.19 -10.92
CA SER A 62 -5.52 -5.92 -11.76
C SER A 62 -5.78 -4.43 -11.92
N GLY A 63 -6.42 -4.05 -13.03
CA GLY A 63 -6.95 -2.69 -13.18
C GLY A 63 -8.15 -2.47 -12.25
N ILE A 64 -8.28 -1.27 -11.69
CA ILE A 64 -9.55 -0.83 -11.09
C ILE A 64 -10.55 -0.64 -12.23
N ARG A 65 -11.77 -1.18 -12.09
CA ARG A 65 -12.80 -1.01 -13.11
C ARG A 65 -13.29 0.45 -13.12
N ASP A 66 -13.55 0.98 -14.31
CA ASP A 66 -14.05 2.36 -14.48
C ASP A 66 -15.35 2.60 -13.70
N SER A 67 -16.20 1.59 -13.55
CA SER A 67 -17.42 1.68 -12.74
C SER A 67 -17.20 1.88 -11.24
N TYR A 68 -15.98 1.64 -10.74
CA TYR A 68 -15.63 1.75 -9.31
C TYR A 68 -14.84 3.02 -8.99
N LEU A 69 -14.29 3.68 -10.01
CA LEU A 69 -13.39 4.82 -9.88
C LEU A 69 -13.86 5.96 -10.77
N LYS A 70 -14.22 7.09 -10.15
CA LYS A 70 -14.55 8.31 -10.87
C LYS A 70 -13.35 8.78 -11.69
N GLU A 71 -13.64 9.29 -12.89
CA GLU A 71 -12.63 9.79 -13.82
C GLU A 71 -11.77 10.89 -13.18
N GLU A 72 -12.38 11.81 -12.42
CA GLU A 72 -11.70 12.90 -11.70
C GLU A 72 -10.53 12.42 -10.83
N PHE A 73 -10.66 11.27 -10.17
CA PHE A 73 -9.60 10.68 -9.37
C PHE A 73 -8.51 10.05 -10.24
N SER A 74 -8.88 9.45 -11.37
CA SER A 74 -7.93 8.83 -12.30
C SER A 74 -7.10 9.86 -13.08
N GLU A 75 -7.62 11.07 -13.24
CA GLU A 75 -6.92 12.23 -13.81
C GLU A 75 -6.01 12.91 -12.78
N THR A 76 -6.49 13.03 -11.53
CA THR A 76 -5.75 13.70 -10.46
C THR A 76 -4.60 12.83 -9.93
N PHE A 77 -4.83 11.53 -9.77
CA PHE A 77 -3.91 10.64 -9.08
C PHE A 77 -3.50 9.43 -9.91
N TYR A 78 -2.25 9.02 -9.70
CA TYR A 78 -1.76 7.68 -9.94
C TYR A 78 -2.02 6.86 -8.69
N ILE A 79 -2.78 5.78 -8.86
CA ILE A 79 -3.40 5.05 -7.75
C ILE A 79 -2.93 3.59 -7.80
N ILE A 80 -2.44 3.10 -6.65
CA ILE A 80 -2.30 1.68 -6.37
C ILE A 80 -3.02 1.38 -5.05
N VAL A 81 -3.86 0.35 -5.03
CA VAL A 81 -4.55 -0.12 -3.82
C VAL A 81 -4.24 -1.58 -3.61
N PHE A 82 -3.68 -1.93 -2.46
CA PHE A 82 -3.48 -3.31 -2.04
C PHE A 82 -4.61 -3.71 -1.10
N THR A 83 -5.53 -4.53 -1.60
CA THR A 83 -6.76 -4.90 -0.89
C THR A 83 -7.43 -6.10 -1.56
N THR A 84 -8.66 -6.45 -1.19
CA THR A 84 -9.46 -7.52 -1.79
C THR A 84 -10.38 -7.00 -2.90
N HIS A 85 -10.93 -7.92 -3.70
CA HIS A 85 -11.93 -7.58 -4.71
C HIS A 85 -13.22 -6.96 -4.15
N GLU A 86 -13.57 -7.22 -2.90
CA GLU A 86 -14.75 -6.67 -2.26
C GLU A 86 -14.56 -5.19 -1.92
N VAL A 87 -13.44 -4.88 -1.26
CA VAL A 87 -13.11 -3.53 -0.80
C VAL A 87 -12.88 -2.58 -1.98
N VAL A 88 -12.19 -3.02 -3.05
CA VAL A 88 -11.91 -2.15 -4.21
C VAL A 88 -13.16 -1.71 -4.97
N ARG A 89 -14.31 -2.38 -4.79
CA ARG A 89 -15.59 -1.92 -5.39
C ARG A 89 -15.99 -0.54 -4.89
N LYS A 90 -15.47 -0.15 -3.72
CA LYS A 90 -15.63 1.14 -3.08
C LYS A 90 -14.42 2.06 -3.31
N ALA A 91 -13.70 1.91 -4.43
CA ALA A 91 -12.48 2.69 -4.68
C ALA A 91 -12.69 4.21 -4.56
N ASN A 92 -13.86 4.72 -4.96
CA ASN A 92 -14.21 6.12 -4.72
C ASN A 92 -14.19 6.49 -3.22
N GLU A 93 -14.80 5.67 -2.35
CA GLU A 93 -14.82 5.93 -0.90
C GLU A 93 -13.43 5.85 -0.27
N ILE A 94 -12.52 5.07 -0.86
CA ILE A 94 -11.11 4.98 -0.43
C ILE A 94 -10.34 6.26 -0.77
N ILE A 95 -10.65 6.87 -1.92
CA ILE A 95 -9.86 8.00 -2.48
C ILE A 95 -10.47 9.36 -2.12
N GLU A 96 -11.81 9.44 -2.00
CA GLU A 96 -12.54 10.68 -1.69
C GLU A 96 -11.98 11.41 -0.46
N PRO A 97 -11.59 10.77 0.66
CA PRO A 97 -11.00 11.46 1.81
C PRO A 97 -9.63 12.12 1.53
N HIS A 98 -9.06 11.90 0.35
CA HIS A 98 -7.73 12.36 -0.05
C HIS A 98 -7.77 13.34 -1.22
N HIS A 99 -8.96 13.72 -1.71
CA HIS A 99 -9.12 14.59 -2.88
C HIS A 99 -8.44 15.97 -2.72
N TYR A 100 -8.27 16.44 -1.48
CA TYR A 100 -7.65 17.73 -1.17
C TYR A 100 -6.12 17.68 -1.09
N ILE A 101 -5.50 16.50 -1.19
CA ILE A 101 -4.03 16.38 -1.11
C ILE A 101 -3.41 16.90 -2.41
N ASP A 102 -2.64 17.97 -2.31
CA ASP A 102 -1.83 18.48 -3.42
C ASP A 102 -0.47 17.77 -3.47
N LEU A 103 -0.38 16.72 -4.28
CA LEU A 103 0.88 16.00 -4.51
C LEU A 103 1.71 16.74 -5.56
N LYS A 104 2.98 17.02 -5.25
CA LYS A 104 3.94 17.53 -6.24
C LYS A 104 4.57 16.37 -7.03
N THR A 105 5.21 16.71 -8.15
CA THR A 105 6.01 15.78 -8.96
C THR A 105 7.00 15.01 -8.07
N GLY A 106 7.10 13.70 -8.24
CA GLY A 106 7.96 12.82 -7.44
C GLY A 106 7.46 12.50 -6.03
N CYS A 107 6.47 13.22 -5.51
CA CYS A 107 5.90 12.97 -4.19
C CYS A 107 4.85 11.86 -4.20
N TYR A 108 4.64 11.27 -3.03
CA TYR A 108 3.61 10.27 -2.82
C TYR A 108 3.03 10.32 -1.41
N TYR A 109 1.82 9.79 -1.30
CA TYR A 109 1.13 9.53 -0.05
C TYR A 109 0.80 8.05 0.05
N LEU A 110 1.09 7.46 1.21
CA LEU A 110 0.74 6.10 1.59
C LEU A 110 -0.17 6.13 2.80
N GLU A 111 -1.22 5.31 2.77
CA GLU A 111 -2.06 5.04 3.93
C GLU A 111 -2.25 3.54 4.07
N SER A 112 -2.19 3.02 5.29
CA SER A 112 -2.66 1.67 5.61
C SER A 112 -3.75 1.74 6.68
N THR A 113 -4.88 1.12 6.38
CA THR A 113 -6.02 0.93 7.30
C THR A 113 -6.19 -0.56 7.61
N SER A 114 -7.26 -0.94 8.30
CA SER A 114 -7.61 -2.35 8.49
C SER A 114 -8.10 -3.05 7.22
N GLU A 115 -8.42 -2.30 6.16
CA GLU A 115 -9.05 -2.82 4.93
C GLU A 115 -8.16 -2.73 3.69
N TYR A 116 -7.27 -1.75 3.63
CA TYR A 116 -6.43 -1.53 2.46
C TYR A 116 -5.09 -0.89 2.81
N MET A 117 -4.15 -0.98 1.86
CA MET A 117 -3.04 -0.05 1.75
C MET A 117 -3.16 0.72 0.43
N LEU A 118 -3.15 2.04 0.50
CA LEU A 118 -3.34 2.98 -0.61
C LEU A 118 -2.03 3.71 -0.88
N LEU A 119 -1.65 3.80 -2.16
CA LEU A 119 -0.60 4.66 -2.68
C LEU A 119 -1.21 5.66 -3.67
N LEU A 120 -1.03 6.94 -3.39
CA LEU A 120 -1.35 8.05 -4.28
C LEU A 120 -0.06 8.77 -4.69
N ALA A 121 0.05 9.10 -5.97
CA ALA A 121 1.15 9.88 -6.53
C ALA A 121 0.62 10.78 -7.66
N LYS A 122 1.37 11.83 -8.01
CA LYS A 122 1.06 12.66 -9.20
C LYS A 122 1.63 12.09 -10.50
N ASP A 123 2.74 11.35 -10.39
CA ASP A 123 3.49 10.87 -11.53
C ASP A 123 4.15 9.51 -11.27
N LEU A 124 4.87 9.02 -12.29
CA LEU A 124 5.56 7.73 -12.20
C LEU A 124 6.75 7.76 -11.22
N ALA A 125 7.38 8.91 -11.00
CA ALA A 125 8.48 9.03 -10.06
C ALA A 125 7.97 8.86 -8.61
N GLY A 126 6.83 9.46 -8.28
CA GLY A 126 6.13 9.26 -7.01
C GLY A 126 5.68 7.81 -6.84
N VAL A 127 5.12 7.18 -7.88
CA VAL A 127 4.78 5.75 -7.84
C VAL A 127 5.99 4.88 -7.52
N LYS A 128 7.12 5.09 -8.20
CA LYS A 128 8.34 4.31 -7.97
C LYS A 128 8.86 4.46 -6.55
N SER A 129 8.91 5.69 -6.04
CA SER A 129 9.38 5.98 -4.68
C SER A 129 8.43 5.40 -3.62
N GLY A 130 7.12 5.50 -3.86
CA GLY A 130 6.10 4.89 -3.02
C GLY A 130 6.18 3.36 -3.01
N VAL A 131 6.37 2.73 -4.16
CA VAL A 131 6.59 1.27 -4.26
C VAL A 131 7.82 0.85 -3.48
N ILE A 132 8.96 1.55 -3.60
CA ILE A 132 10.16 1.24 -2.79
C ILE A 132 9.86 1.31 -1.28
N THR A 133 9.06 2.29 -0.85
CA THR A 133 8.66 2.40 0.56
C THR A 133 7.74 1.25 0.98
N MET A 134 6.81 0.84 0.12
CA MET A 134 5.98 -0.35 0.35
C MET A 134 6.83 -1.62 0.44
N GLU A 135 7.90 -1.75 -0.35
CA GLU A 135 8.85 -2.87 -0.23
C GLU A 135 9.49 -2.90 1.16
N ASP A 136 10.03 -1.78 1.64
CA ASP A 136 10.65 -1.67 2.97
C ASP A 136 9.66 -2.04 4.09
N ILE A 137 8.39 -1.61 3.97
CA ILE A 137 7.31 -1.94 4.91
C ILE A 137 6.98 -3.43 4.88
N PHE A 138 6.87 -4.03 3.68
CA PHE A 138 6.56 -5.44 3.54
C PHE A 138 7.69 -6.32 4.08
N TYR A 139 8.96 -6.02 3.74
CA TYR A 139 10.11 -6.75 4.28
C TYR A 139 10.11 -6.76 5.80
N GLN A 140 10.03 -5.59 6.43
CA GLN A 140 10.02 -5.49 7.89
C GLN A 140 8.80 -6.20 8.51
N THR A 141 7.64 -6.10 7.87
CA THR A 141 6.41 -6.76 8.36
C THR A 141 6.54 -8.29 8.29
N PHE A 142 7.06 -8.84 7.20
CA PHE A 142 7.27 -10.28 7.08
C PHE A 142 8.37 -10.76 8.01
N GLU A 143 9.53 -10.10 8.03
CA GLU A 143 10.65 -10.46 8.92
C GLU A 143 10.22 -10.49 10.39
N ASP A 144 9.51 -9.46 10.86
CA ASP A 144 8.98 -9.40 12.22
C ASP A 144 8.00 -10.54 12.49
N HIS A 145 7.06 -10.82 11.57
CA HIS A 145 6.11 -11.93 11.72
C HIS A 145 6.82 -13.29 11.85
N PHE A 146 7.82 -13.57 11.01
CA PHE A 146 8.59 -14.82 11.07
C PHE A 146 9.51 -14.89 12.29
N ALA A 147 10.15 -13.78 12.68
CA ALA A 147 11.04 -13.72 13.84
C ALA A 147 10.29 -13.95 15.15
N GLN A 148 9.06 -13.44 15.27
CA GLN A 148 8.22 -13.65 16.45
C GLN A 148 7.75 -15.10 16.61
N LYS A 149 8.06 -16.01 15.67
CA LYS A 149 7.54 -17.40 15.61
C LYS A 149 6.02 -17.44 15.87
N ASN A 150 5.32 -16.39 15.45
CA ASN A 150 3.95 -16.16 15.86
C ASN A 150 3.06 -17.29 15.37
N THR A 151 2.25 -17.81 16.27
CA THR A 151 1.19 -18.79 15.97
C THR A 151 -0.07 -18.13 15.40
N ASP A 152 -0.09 -16.80 15.26
CA ASP A 152 -1.19 -16.09 14.61
C ASP A 152 -1.24 -16.45 13.12
N ASN A 153 -2.42 -16.86 12.65
CA ASN A 153 -2.65 -17.33 11.28
C ASN A 153 -2.49 -16.26 10.18
N TYR A 154 -2.12 -15.02 10.52
CA TYR A 154 -2.12 -13.89 9.59
C TYR A 154 -1.01 -12.87 9.87
N VAL A 155 -0.44 -12.35 8.78
CA VAL A 155 0.53 -11.25 8.77
C VAL A 155 -0.22 -9.93 8.97
N LYS A 156 0.34 -9.01 9.78
CA LYS A 156 -0.31 -7.76 10.17
C LYS A 156 0.55 -6.57 9.78
N ILE A 157 0.00 -5.66 8.98
CA ILE A 157 0.63 -4.37 8.69
C ILE A 157 0.01 -3.32 9.61
N ARG A 158 0.83 -2.58 10.36
CA ARG A 158 0.37 -1.53 11.26
C ARG A 158 -0.34 -0.43 10.47
N SER A 159 -1.38 0.18 11.04
CA SER A 159 -2.01 1.35 10.43
C SER A 159 -1.14 2.59 10.51
N PHE A 160 -1.03 3.30 9.40
CA PHE A 160 -0.24 4.53 9.31
C PHE A 160 -0.74 5.44 8.19
N LYS A 161 -0.29 6.69 8.25
CA LYS A 161 -0.26 7.64 7.14
C LYS A 161 1.18 8.07 6.94
N LEU A 162 1.63 8.13 5.69
CA LEU A 162 2.99 8.50 5.33
C LEU A 162 2.92 9.42 4.12
N PHE A 163 3.56 10.57 4.24
CA PHE A 163 3.76 11.50 3.14
C PHE A 163 5.25 11.66 2.90
N ASN A 164 5.64 11.64 1.63
CA ASN A 164 7.03 11.87 1.28
C ASN A 164 7.16 12.67 -0.01
N CYS A 165 7.97 13.70 0.08
CA CYS A 165 8.53 14.46 -1.03
C CYS A 165 10.04 14.45 -0.83
N LEU A 166 10.75 13.66 -1.64
CA LEU A 166 12.20 13.79 -1.72
C LEU A 166 12.49 15.02 -2.59
N GLU A 167 13.04 16.07 -1.99
CA GLU A 167 13.65 17.20 -2.70
C GLU A 167 14.96 16.77 -3.38
#